data_AF-A0AAE0DXL2-F1
#
_entry.id   AF-A0AAE0DXL2-F1
#
_cell.length_a   1.000
_cell.length_b   1.000
_cell.length_c   1.000
_cell.angle_alpha   90.00
_cell.angle_beta   90.00
_cell.angle_gamma   90.00
#
_symmetry.space_group_name_H-M   'P 1'
#
loop_
_entity.id
_entity.type
_entity.pdbx_description
1 polymer ?
#
loop_
_entity_poly.entity_id
_entity_poly.type
_entity_poly.pdbx_seq_one_letter_code
_entity_poly.pdbx_strand_id
1 'polypeptide(L)'
;MNLKEKILKAKLPSDPTTTQTIEKLRQDVDEEITEAFILMGLHEKLESVKLAISKAPSDQPLDHNLKEKVDKIIQEFNRNISQPGAYLGLKQKLEKLNTVNKLIELKEKSEKLKAEINEKVPAEVKEKMKLLKNAQEKLSKGDSLDEDLVEEVAKAKQQLIDVLKSANLEIIGVTKRTIANSSPPPPELQEKIVNANEEIHKEIERVISSSKGISTKIEELKEAIREGSSPENVEKMEAEIKEEIVAALNSEELKEKVESLQAELSSFMETTIEEDNKVPAENGRW
;
A
#
# COMPACT_ATOMS: atom_id res chain seq x y z
N MET A 1 26.76 -5.04 -7.24
CA MET A 1 25.62 -4.12 -7.48
C MET A 1 25.51 -3.85 -8.97
N ASN A 2 24.37 -4.20 -9.57
CA ASN A 2 24.13 -4.07 -11.01
C ASN A 2 23.88 -2.59 -11.38
N LEU A 3 24.24 -2.16 -12.60
CA LEU A 3 23.99 -0.80 -13.11
C LEU A 3 22.51 -0.40 -12.96
N LYS A 4 21.57 -1.32 -13.17
CA LYS A 4 20.13 -1.08 -12.94
C LYS A 4 19.83 -0.67 -11.50
N GLU A 5 20.39 -1.40 -10.53
CA GLU A 5 20.21 -1.11 -9.10
C GLU A 5 20.86 0.22 -8.71
N LYS A 6 22.02 0.53 -9.28
CA LYS A 6 22.72 1.80 -9.04
C LYS A 6 21.86 2.99 -9.49
N ILE A 7 21.25 2.92 -10.67
CA ILE A 7 20.37 3.99 -11.19
C ILE A 7 19.14 4.18 -10.29
N LEU A 8 18.50 3.10 -9.87
CA LEU A 8 17.29 3.17 -9.02
C LEU A 8 17.58 3.76 -7.63
N LYS A 9 18.70 3.37 -7.02
CA LYS A 9 19.11 3.83 -5.68
C LYS A 9 19.81 5.19 -5.68
N ALA A 10 20.35 5.62 -6.82
CA ALA A 10 20.95 6.94 -6.94
C ALA A 10 19.90 8.04 -6.71
N LYS A 11 20.32 9.12 -6.05
CA LYS A 11 19.62 10.40 -6.07
C LYS A 11 20.00 11.04 -7.41
N LEU A 12 19.04 11.17 -8.34
CA LEU A 12 19.36 11.55 -9.71
C LEU A 12 19.76 13.04 -9.79
N PRO A 13 20.76 13.44 -10.62
CA PRO A 13 21.90 12.70 -11.15
C PRO A 13 23.20 13.23 -10.49
N SER A 14 23.80 12.50 -9.55
CA SER A 14 25.05 12.98 -8.91
C SER A 14 26.03 11.89 -8.48
N ASP A 15 25.80 10.61 -8.81
CA ASP A 15 26.84 9.60 -8.59
C ASP A 15 27.78 9.59 -9.81
N PRO A 16 29.02 10.11 -9.69
CA PRO A 16 29.99 10.13 -10.79
C PRO A 16 30.29 8.72 -11.31
N THR A 17 30.23 7.72 -10.43
CA THR A 17 30.47 6.31 -10.77
C THR A 17 29.40 5.77 -11.73
N THR A 18 28.13 6.09 -11.48
CA THR A 18 27.00 5.67 -12.32
C THR A 18 27.04 6.39 -13.67
N THR A 19 27.32 7.69 -13.66
CA THR A 19 27.45 8.51 -14.88
C THR A 19 28.56 7.98 -15.78
N GLN A 20 29.75 7.72 -15.21
CA GLN A 20 30.88 7.16 -15.94
C GLN A 20 30.58 5.77 -16.53
N THR A 21 29.81 4.93 -15.81
CA THR A 21 29.44 3.60 -16.31
C THR A 21 28.45 3.69 -17.48
N ILE A 22 27.54 4.65 -17.46
CA ILE A 22 26.60 4.92 -18.56
C ILE A 22 27.34 5.46 -19.78
N GLU A 23 28.27 6.39 -19.56
CA GLU A 23 29.11 6.96 -20.62
C GLU A 23 29.97 5.90 -21.29
N LYS A 24 30.59 5.02 -20.49
CA LYS A 24 31.31 3.86 -21.02
C LYS A 24 30.40 2.94 -21.85
N LEU A 25 29.17 2.67 -21.40
CA LEU A 25 28.22 1.87 -22.18
C LEU A 25 27.86 2.54 -23.51
N ARG A 26 27.74 3.87 -23.55
CA ARG A 26 27.51 4.61 -24.81
C ARG A 26 28.70 4.47 -25.76
N GLN A 27 29.91 4.66 -25.24
CA GLN A 27 31.13 4.48 -26.02
C GLN A 27 31.24 3.03 -26.57
N ASP A 28 31.01 2.02 -25.73
CA ASP A 28 31.04 0.61 -26.13
C ASP A 28 29.99 0.29 -27.21
N VAL A 29 28.85 1.01 -27.23
CA VAL A 29 27.82 0.92 -28.28
C VAL A 29 28.30 1.58 -29.56
N ASP A 30 28.86 2.80 -29.49
CA ASP A 30 29.33 3.55 -30.66
C ASP A 30 30.48 2.81 -31.38
N GLU A 31 31.41 2.23 -30.62
CA GLU A 31 32.48 1.39 -31.14
C GLU A 31 31.91 0.17 -31.89
N GLU A 32 30.96 -0.54 -31.27
CA GLU A 32 30.34 -1.71 -31.89
C GLU A 32 29.47 -1.36 -33.12
N ILE A 33 28.77 -0.22 -33.11
CA ILE A 33 28.05 0.30 -34.28
C ILE A 33 29.04 0.53 -35.43
N THR A 34 30.19 1.12 -35.13
CA THR A 34 31.23 1.41 -36.12
C THR A 34 31.78 0.11 -36.73
N GLU A 35 32.14 -0.86 -35.88
CA GLU A 35 32.59 -2.18 -36.32
C GLU A 35 31.53 -2.89 -37.16
N ALA A 36 30.27 -2.87 -36.73
CA ALA A 36 29.16 -3.44 -37.46
C ALA A 36 28.98 -2.76 -38.83
N PHE A 37 29.06 -1.43 -38.90
CA PHE A 37 28.98 -0.67 -40.15
C PHE A 37 30.08 -1.04 -41.15
N ILE A 38 31.30 -1.26 -40.65
CA ILE A 38 32.43 -1.71 -41.48
C ILE A 38 32.19 -3.14 -41.96
N LEU A 39 31.83 -4.06 -41.07
CA LEU A 39 31.57 -5.47 -41.41
C LEU A 39 30.39 -5.66 -42.37
N MET A 40 29.39 -4.78 -42.30
CA MET A 40 28.26 -4.75 -43.23
C MET A 40 28.62 -4.15 -44.60
N GLY A 41 29.82 -3.59 -44.78
CA GLY A 41 30.21 -2.87 -45.99
C GLY A 41 29.47 -1.54 -46.19
N LEU A 42 28.90 -0.98 -45.12
CA LEU A 42 28.14 0.27 -45.17
C LEU A 42 29.02 1.50 -45.00
N HIS A 43 30.20 1.35 -44.39
CA HIS A 43 31.13 2.45 -44.15
C HIS A 43 31.55 3.17 -45.45
N GLU A 44 31.97 2.42 -46.47
CA GLU A 44 32.36 3.00 -47.77
C GLU A 44 31.19 3.67 -48.48
N LYS A 45 29.98 3.09 -48.38
CA LYS A 45 28.75 3.67 -48.93
C LYS A 45 28.42 5.00 -48.26
N LEU A 46 28.60 5.08 -46.94
CA LEU A 46 28.38 6.31 -46.18
C LEU A 46 29.40 7.39 -46.54
N GLU A 47 30.69 7.06 -46.66
CA GLU A 47 31.72 8.01 -47.10
C GLU A 47 31.47 8.52 -48.53
N SER A 48 30.95 7.67 -49.43
CA SER A 48 30.53 8.09 -50.77
C SER A 48 29.39 9.13 -50.73
N VAL A 49 28.39 8.92 -49.87
CA VAL A 49 27.29 9.87 -49.66
C VAL A 49 27.80 11.18 -49.06
N LYS A 50 28.65 11.12 -48.04
CA LYS A 50 29.26 12.30 -47.40
C LYS A 50 30.08 13.14 -48.38
N LEU A 51 30.86 12.50 -49.26
CA LEU A 51 31.61 13.18 -50.32
C LEU A 51 30.69 13.83 -51.36
N ALA A 52 29.57 13.19 -51.68
CA ALA A 52 28.59 13.76 -52.60
C ALA A 52 27.86 14.96 -51.98
N ILE A 53 27.58 14.93 -50.67
CA ILE A 53 27.02 16.06 -49.93
C ILE A 53 28.02 17.22 -49.86
N SER A 54 29.31 16.96 -49.61
CA SER A 54 30.31 18.04 -49.51
C SER A 54 30.60 18.75 -50.83
N LYS A 55 30.29 18.10 -51.97
CA LYS A 55 30.38 18.68 -53.31
C LYS A 55 29.10 19.38 -53.75
N ALA A 56 27.99 19.21 -53.04
CA ALA A 56 26.73 19.83 -53.38
C ALA A 56 26.75 21.32 -52.97
N PRO A 57 26.30 22.24 -53.85
CA PRO A 57 26.16 23.65 -53.49
C PRO A 57 25.12 23.82 -52.37
N SER A 58 25.45 24.63 -51.37
CA SER A 58 24.67 24.83 -50.13
C SER A 58 23.23 25.32 -50.35
N ASP A 59 22.95 25.94 -51.50
CA ASP A 59 21.71 26.66 -51.76
C ASP A 59 20.68 25.84 -52.55
N GLN A 60 20.98 24.57 -52.87
CA GLN A 60 20.07 23.68 -53.61
C GLN A 60 19.46 22.60 -52.72
N PRO A 61 18.19 22.22 -52.97
CA PRO A 61 17.59 21.05 -52.35
C PRO A 61 18.45 19.81 -52.60
N LEU A 62 18.64 18.99 -51.57
CA LEU A 62 19.36 17.72 -51.69
C LEU A 62 18.80 16.89 -52.85
N ASP A 63 19.70 16.46 -53.73
CA ASP A 63 19.37 15.61 -54.89
C ASP A 63 18.57 14.38 -54.42
N HIS A 64 17.48 14.06 -55.14
CA HIS A 64 16.66 12.87 -54.87
C HIS A 64 17.49 11.58 -54.84
N ASN A 65 18.55 11.51 -55.65
CA ASN A 65 19.50 10.41 -55.70
C ASN A 65 20.29 10.25 -54.37
N LEU A 66 20.67 11.35 -53.73
CA LEU A 66 21.33 11.32 -52.41
C LEU A 66 20.42 10.74 -51.34
N LYS A 67 19.14 11.16 -51.34
CA LYS A 67 18.14 10.63 -50.41
C LYS A 67 17.94 9.12 -50.61
N GLU A 68 17.82 8.67 -51.86
CA GLU A 68 17.66 7.24 -52.16
C GLU A 68 18.88 6.40 -51.69
N LYS A 69 20.10 6.95 -51.81
CA LYS A 69 21.31 6.29 -51.29
C LYS A 69 21.31 6.17 -49.77
N VAL A 70 20.88 7.22 -49.06
CA VAL A 70 20.74 7.18 -47.59
C VAL A 70 19.70 6.15 -47.18
N ASP A 71 18.53 6.14 -47.84
CA ASP A 71 17.47 5.19 -47.56
C ASP A 71 17.93 3.74 -47.79
N LYS A 72 18.71 3.48 -48.86
CA LYS A 72 19.33 2.16 -49.10
C LYS A 72 20.28 1.74 -47.98
N ILE A 73 21.13 2.64 -47.49
CA ILE A 73 22.04 2.34 -46.36
C ILE A 73 21.23 1.97 -45.11
N ILE A 74 20.17 2.71 -44.80
CA ILE A 74 19.29 2.44 -43.66
C ILE A 74 18.59 1.08 -43.81
N GLN A 75 18.06 0.79 -44.99
CA GLN A 75 17.39 -0.49 -45.27
C GLN A 75 18.37 -1.67 -45.13
N GLU A 76 19.58 -1.55 -45.67
CA GLU A 76 20.60 -2.61 -45.55
C GLU A 76 21.06 -2.81 -44.10
N PHE A 77 21.29 -1.73 -43.35
CA PHE A 77 21.61 -1.79 -41.93
C PHE A 77 20.52 -2.54 -41.16
N ASN A 78 19.26 -2.13 -41.34
CA ASN A 78 18.12 -2.76 -40.67
C ASN A 78 17.94 -4.22 -41.08
N ARG A 79 18.19 -4.56 -42.35
CA ARG A 79 18.14 -5.95 -42.81
C ARG A 79 19.22 -6.80 -42.15
N ASN A 80 20.45 -6.31 -42.10
CA ASN A 80 21.59 -7.03 -41.52
C ASN A 80 21.46 -7.18 -40.01
N ILE A 81 21.02 -6.14 -39.30
CA ILE A 81 20.78 -6.24 -37.86
C ILE A 81 19.54 -7.10 -37.57
N SER A 82 18.57 -7.23 -38.45
CA SER A 82 17.41 -8.12 -38.23
C SER A 82 17.73 -9.60 -38.38
N GLN A 83 18.88 -9.96 -38.96
CA GLN A 83 19.23 -11.37 -39.15
C GLN A 83 19.44 -12.09 -37.81
N PRO A 84 18.85 -13.29 -37.62
CA PRO A 84 19.06 -14.08 -36.41
C PRO A 84 20.55 -14.39 -36.19
N GLY A 85 21.04 -14.22 -34.96
CA GLY A 85 22.44 -14.51 -34.60
C GLY A 85 23.49 -13.49 -35.09
N ALA A 86 23.18 -12.68 -36.11
CA ALA A 86 24.08 -11.63 -36.59
C ALA A 86 24.16 -10.45 -35.60
N TYR A 87 25.36 -9.88 -35.45
CA TYR A 87 25.63 -8.67 -34.64
C TYR A 87 25.04 -8.75 -33.22
N LEU A 88 25.12 -9.92 -32.60
CA LEU A 88 24.51 -10.18 -31.29
C LEU A 88 25.08 -9.25 -30.20
N GLY A 89 26.38 -8.95 -30.25
CA GLY A 89 27.04 -8.00 -29.34
C GLY A 89 26.39 -6.62 -29.41
N LEU A 90 26.27 -6.05 -30.61
CA LEU A 90 25.57 -4.79 -30.84
C LEU A 90 24.13 -4.81 -30.33
N LYS A 91 23.35 -5.85 -30.65
CA LYS A 91 21.97 -5.97 -30.19
C LYS A 91 21.86 -5.94 -28.66
N GLN A 92 22.68 -6.73 -27.99
CA GLN A 92 22.69 -6.82 -26.52
C GLN A 92 23.09 -5.48 -25.89
N LYS A 93 24.10 -4.80 -26.44
CA LYS A 93 24.54 -3.48 -25.95
C LYS A 93 23.46 -2.41 -26.17
N LEU A 94 22.81 -2.38 -27.34
CA LEU A 94 21.69 -1.49 -27.66
C LEU A 94 20.50 -1.71 -26.73
N GLU A 95 20.11 -2.97 -26.50
CA GLU A 95 19.03 -3.32 -25.58
C GLU A 95 19.34 -2.87 -24.15
N LYS A 96 20.57 -3.11 -23.70
CA LYS A 96 21.05 -2.67 -22.39
C LYS A 96 21.01 -1.14 -22.26
N LEU A 97 21.49 -0.40 -23.27
CA LEU A 97 21.47 1.06 -23.29
C LEU A 97 20.03 1.60 -23.28
N ASN A 98 19.13 1.01 -24.07
CA ASN A 98 17.71 1.36 -24.07
C ASN A 98 17.07 1.16 -22.69
N THR A 99 17.36 0.04 -22.04
CA THR A 99 16.88 -0.24 -20.68
C THR A 99 17.40 0.79 -19.67
N VAL A 100 18.67 1.18 -19.78
CA VAL A 100 19.29 2.21 -18.94
C VAL A 100 18.61 3.57 -19.15
N ASN A 101 18.39 3.99 -20.40
CA ASN A 101 17.71 5.25 -20.70
C ASN A 101 16.29 5.30 -20.14
N LYS A 102 15.51 4.22 -20.28
CA LYS A 102 14.16 4.11 -19.68
C LYS A 102 14.19 4.26 -18.15
N LEU A 103 15.19 3.67 -17.49
CA LEU A 103 15.35 3.78 -16.04
C LEU A 103 15.67 5.21 -15.61
N ILE A 104 16.51 5.91 -16.37
CA ILE A 104 16.84 7.32 -16.13
C ILE A 104 15.56 8.18 -16.25
N GLU A 105 14.80 8.03 -17.34
CA GLU A 105 13.54 8.77 -17.54
C GLU A 105 12.52 8.51 -16.42
N LEU A 106 12.35 7.24 -16.00
CA LEU A 106 11.46 6.90 -14.88
C LEU A 106 11.91 7.56 -13.59
N LYS A 107 13.22 7.62 -13.36
CA LYS A 107 13.77 8.21 -12.15
C LYS A 107 13.65 9.74 -12.16
N GLU A 108 13.84 10.40 -13.29
CA GLU A 108 13.56 11.83 -13.47
C GLU A 108 12.09 12.15 -13.20
N LYS A 109 11.17 11.36 -13.77
CA LYS A 109 9.73 11.48 -13.50
C LYS A 109 9.41 11.26 -12.01
N SER A 110 10.05 10.28 -11.37
CA SER A 110 9.87 10.01 -9.94
C SER A 110 10.35 11.16 -9.05
N GLU A 111 11.52 11.73 -9.32
CA GLU A 111 12.01 12.89 -8.56
C GLU A 111 11.16 14.14 -8.82
N LYS A 112 10.67 14.34 -10.06
CA LYS A 112 9.71 15.41 -10.36
C LYS A 112 8.40 15.22 -9.59
N LEU A 113 7.85 14.02 -9.58
CA LEU A 113 6.64 13.69 -8.81
C LEU A 113 6.87 13.90 -7.30
N LYS A 114 8.04 13.50 -6.79
CA LYS A 114 8.41 13.74 -5.40
C LYS A 114 8.51 15.23 -5.06
N ALA A 115 9.05 16.05 -5.96
CA ALA A 115 9.08 17.49 -5.80
C ALA A 115 7.66 18.09 -5.81
N GLU A 116 6.83 17.68 -6.77
CA GLU A 116 5.44 18.12 -6.87
C GLU A 116 4.60 17.71 -5.64
N ILE A 117 4.79 16.51 -5.11
CA ILE A 117 4.16 16.07 -3.85
C ILE A 117 4.67 16.94 -2.69
N ASN A 118 5.98 17.18 -2.58
CA ASN A 118 6.53 18.00 -1.49
C ASN A 118 6.07 19.46 -1.56
N GLU A 119 5.77 19.98 -2.75
CA GLU A 119 5.19 21.30 -2.97
C GLU A 119 3.69 21.32 -2.62
N LYS A 120 2.94 20.32 -3.05
CA LYS A 120 1.49 20.17 -2.77
C LYS A 120 1.19 19.73 -1.34
N VAL A 121 2.19 19.30 -0.57
CA VAL A 121 2.07 19.01 0.86
C VAL A 121 2.54 20.25 1.63
N PRO A 122 1.63 21.19 1.95
CA PRO A 122 2.01 22.42 2.66
C PRO A 122 2.59 22.11 4.05
N ALA A 123 3.37 23.05 4.59
CA ALA A 123 3.95 22.93 5.94
C ALA A 123 2.87 22.60 6.99
N GLU A 124 1.68 23.15 6.82
CA GLU A 124 0.49 22.89 7.63
C GLU A 124 0.08 21.41 7.66
N VAL A 125 0.20 20.67 6.54
CA VAL A 125 -0.05 19.22 6.50
C VAL A 125 1.04 18.46 7.26
N LYS A 126 2.31 18.88 7.14
CA LYS A 126 3.43 18.23 7.86
C LYS A 126 3.30 18.39 9.38
N GLU A 127 2.90 19.58 9.83
CA GLU A 127 2.64 19.84 11.26
C GLU A 127 1.47 19.00 11.78
N LYS A 128 0.35 18.94 11.04
CA LYS A 128 -0.80 18.10 11.40
C LYS A 128 -0.45 16.62 11.41
N MET A 129 0.30 16.13 10.43
CA MET A 129 0.78 14.74 10.40
C MET A 129 1.67 14.41 11.61
N LYS A 130 2.52 15.35 12.02
CA LYS A 130 3.36 15.21 13.22
C LYS A 130 2.53 15.18 14.50
N LEU A 131 1.51 16.03 14.62
CA LEU A 131 0.58 16.04 15.74
C LEU A 131 -0.17 14.70 15.86
N LEU A 132 -0.70 14.19 14.74
CA LEU A 132 -1.36 12.89 14.69
C LEU A 132 -0.42 11.73 15.07
N LYS A 133 0.83 11.76 14.61
CA LYS A 133 1.84 10.75 14.97
C LYS A 133 2.17 10.78 16.46
N ASN A 134 2.34 11.97 17.04
CA ASN A 134 2.62 12.11 18.47
C ASN A 134 1.45 11.59 19.33
N ALA A 135 0.21 11.89 18.94
CA ALA A 135 -0.98 11.37 19.62
C ALA A 135 -1.09 9.85 19.50
N GLN A 136 -0.77 9.29 18.33
CA GLN A 136 -0.70 7.84 18.13
C GLN A 136 0.37 7.19 19.02
N GLU A 137 1.57 7.76 19.10
CA GLU A 137 2.64 7.24 19.94
C GLU A 137 2.28 7.27 21.43
N LYS A 138 1.56 8.30 21.90
CA LYS A 138 1.02 8.36 23.27
C LYS A 138 0.00 7.24 23.52
N LEU A 139 -0.97 7.07 22.61
CA LEU A 139 -1.93 5.97 22.65
C LEU A 139 -1.26 4.59 22.68
N SER A 140 -0.24 4.37 21.85
CA SER A 140 0.49 3.09 21.80
C SER A 140 1.30 2.82 23.07
N LYS A 141 1.67 3.85 23.82
CA LYS A 141 2.35 3.72 25.13
C LYS A 141 1.38 3.54 26.29
N GLY A 142 0.06 3.63 26.04
CA GLY A 142 -0.98 3.52 27.07
C GLY A 142 -1.23 4.81 27.84
N ASP A 143 -0.67 5.94 27.40
CA ASP A 143 -0.94 7.24 28.01
C ASP A 143 -2.38 7.67 27.69
N SER A 144 -3.10 8.20 28.69
CA SER A 144 -4.42 8.78 28.43
C SER A 144 -4.27 10.05 27.59
N LEU A 145 -5.07 10.15 26.52
CA LEU A 145 -5.22 11.41 25.80
C LEU A 145 -6.12 12.33 26.63
N ASP A 146 -5.67 13.56 26.87
CA ASP A 146 -6.52 14.59 27.44
C ASP A 146 -7.58 15.04 26.40
N GLU A 147 -8.66 15.65 26.89
CA GLU A 147 -9.82 16.03 26.07
C GLU A 147 -9.43 17.08 25.01
N ASP A 148 -8.51 17.98 25.35
CA ASP A 148 -7.95 19.00 24.45
C ASP A 148 -7.16 18.37 23.28
N LEU A 149 -6.31 17.36 23.51
CA LEU A 149 -5.59 16.66 22.44
C LEU A 149 -6.54 15.84 21.56
N VAL A 150 -7.62 15.28 22.12
CA VAL A 150 -8.63 14.56 21.33
C VAL A 150 -9.31 15.51 20.35
N GLU A 151 -9.68 16.71 20.80
CA GLU A 151 -10.28 17.74 19.94
C GLU A 151 -9.29 18.26 18.88
N GLU A 152 -8.04 18.54 19.26
CA GLU A 152 -6.99 18.93 18.31
C GLU A 152 -6.72 17.86 17.24
N VAL A 153 -6.69 16.58 17.64
CA VAL A 153 -6.53 15.44 16.72
C VAL A 153 -7.72 15.34 15.76
N ALA A 154 -8.94 15.53 16.25
CA ALA A 154 -10.14 15.51 15.41
C ALA A 154 -10.12 16.65 14.37
N LYS A 155 -9.75 17.86 14.80
CA LYS A 155 -9.61 19.04 13.93
C LYS A 155 -8.49 18.86 12.90
N ALA A 156 -7.33 18.35 13.33
CA ALA A 156 -6.20 18.06 12.45
C ALA A 156 -6.55 17.02 11.37
N LYS A 157 -7.32 15.98 11.71
CA LYS A 157 -7.84 14.99 10.75
C LYS A 157 -8.75 15.65 9.71
N GLN A 158 -9.72 16.44 10.15
CA GLN A 158 -10.67 17.08 9.22
C GLN A 158 -9.95 18.03 8.26
N GLN A 159 -9.08 18.89 8.79
CA GLN A 159 -8.34 19.83 7.95
C GLN A 159 -7.37 19.12 7.00
N LEU A 160 -6.80 17.98 7.37
CA LEU A 160 -5.96 17.17 6.47
C LEU A 160 -6.79 16.64 5.30
N ILE A 161 -8.01 16.18 5.55
CA ILE A 161 -8.95 15.73 4.51
C ILE A 161 -9.25 16.87 3.53
N ASP A 162 -9.52 18.06 4.06
CA ASP A 162 -9.86 19.23 3.23
C ASP A 162 -8.68 19.69 2.36
N VAL A 163 -7.46 19.70 2.92
CA VAL A 163 -6.25 20.04 2.14
C VAL A 163 -6.01 19.01 1.03
N LEU A 164 -6.12 17.70 1.32
CA LEU A 164 -5.93 16.67 0.30
C LEU A 164 -6.98 16.78 -0.82
N LYS A 165 -8.26 16.99 -0.47
CA LYS A 165 -9.32 17.25 -1.45
C LYS A 165 -9.04 18.50 -2.30
N SER A 166 -8.58 19.60 -1.69
CA SER A 166 -8.23 20.83 -2.40
C SER A 166 -7.07 20.65 -3.39
N ALA A 167 -6.17 19.71 -3.12
CA ALA A 167 -5.08 19.32 -4.01
C ALA A 167 -5.50 18.28 -5.06
N ASN A 168 -6.81 17.98 -5.16
CA ASN A 168 -7.38 16.96 -6.03
C ASN A 168 -6.83 15.54 -5.75
N LEU A 169 -6.43 15.30 -4.50
CA LEU A 169 -5.96 14.02 -3.99
C LEU A 169 -7.09 13.34 -3.24
N GLU A 170 -7.35 12.07 -3.57
CA GLU A 170 -8.30 11.23 -2.86
C GLU A 170 -7.58 10.38 -1.82
N ILE A 171 -8.16 10.27 -0.62
CA ILE A 171 -7.62 9.38 0.41
C ILE A 171 -8.13 7.97 0.16
N ILE A 172 -7.35 7.18 -0.55
CA ILE A 172 -7.61 5.75 -0.74
C ILE A 172 -7.09 5.02 0.50
N GLY A 173 -7.98 4.32 1.21
CA GLY A 173 -7.60 3.48 2.34
C GLY A 173 -7.67 4.13 3.72
N VAL A 174 -8.60 5.07 3.98
CA VAL A 174 -9.01 5.34 5.38
C VAL A 174 -10.04 4.29 5.81
N THR A 175 -9.61 3.05 5.88
CA THR A 175 -10.40 2.05 6.60
C THR A 175 -10.28 2.41 8.07
N LYS A 176 -11.18 3.28 8.55
CA LYS A 176 -11.63 3.18 9.94
C LYS A 176 -11.90 1.69 10.11
N ARG A 177 -11.21 1.05 11.04
CA ARG A 177 -11.53 -0.31 11.50
C ARG A 177 -12.86 -0.24 12.26
N THR A 178 -13.90 0.24 11.60
CA THR A 178 -15.28 -0.07 11.88
C THR A 178 -15.54 -1.36 11.13
N ILE A 179 -16.03 -2.35 11.85
CA ILE A 179 -16.33 -3.75 11.49
C ILE A 179 -17.33 -3.87 10.30
N ALA A 180 -17.59 -2.77 9.59
CA ALA A 180 -18.57 -2.67 8.52
C ALA A 180 -18.06 -3.10 7.13
N ASN A 181 -16.74 -3.24 6.93
CA ASN A 181 -16.17 -3.56 5.60
C ASN A 181 -15.36 -4.87 5.54
N SER A 182 -15.21 -5.61 6.63
CA SER A 182 -15.04 -7.06 6.49
C SER A 182 -16.38 -7.60 6.03
N SER A 183 -16.40 -8.41 4.97
CA SER A 183 -17.58 -9.18 4.57
C SER A 183 -18.32 -9.64 5.84
N PRO A 184 -19.66 -9.50 5.94
CA PRO A 184 -20.40 -10.02 7.08
C PRO A 184 -19.88 -11.42 7.41
N PRO A 185 -19.72 -11.79 8.70
CA PRO A 185 -19.32 -13.14 9.04
C PRO A 185 -20.19 -14.12 8.25
N PRO A 186 -19.67 -15.28 7.81
CA PRO A 186 -20.45 -16.29 7.14
C PRO A 186 -21.80 -16.49 7.82
N PRO A 187 -22.90 -16.72 7.08
CA PRO A 187 -24.23 -16.89 7.67
C PRO A 187 -24.25 -17.87 8.85
N GLU A 188 -23.44 -18.93 8.78
CA GLU A 188 -23.23 -19.91 9.84
C GLU A 188 -22.63 -19.29 11.12
N LEU A 189 -21.64 -18.40 11.00
CA LEU A 189 -21.05 -17.69 12.14
C LEU A 189 -22.02 -16.65 12.72
N GLN A 190 -22.80 -15.98 11.89
CA GLN A 190 -23.86 -15.07 12.37
C GLN A 190 -24.92 -15.82 13.16
N GLU A 191 -25.37 -16.97 12.65
CA GLU A 191 -26.34 -17.83 13.32
C GLU A 191 -25.82 -18.29 14.68
N LYS A 192 -24.56 -18.73 14.76
CA LYS A 192 -23.94 -19.11 16.04
C LYS A 192 -23.87 -17.95 17.04
N ILE A 193 -23.57 -16.73 16.59
CA ILE A 193 -23.54 -15.52 17.45
C ILE A 193 -24.94 -15.21 17.98
N VAL A 194 -25.96 -15.25 17.13
CA VAL A 194 -27.35 -15.04 17.55
C VAL A 194 -27.79 -16.11 18.55
N ASN A 195 -27.47 -17.38 18.28
CA ASN A 195 -27.81 -18.50 19.18
C ASN A 195 -27.11 -18.38 20.54
N ALA A 196 -25.82 -18.00 20.58
CA ALA A 196 -25.13 -17.77 21.84
C ALA A 196 -25.74 -16.63 22.64
N ASN A 197 -26.14 -15.53 21.99
CA ASN A 197 -26.84 -14.43 22.65
C ASN A 197 -28.20 -14.87 23.20
N GLU A 198 -28.98 -15.63 22.43
CA GLU A 198 -30.26 -16.17 22.89
C GLU A 198 -30.08 -17.10 24.10
N GLU A 199 -29.05 -17.95 24.10
CA GLU A 199 -28.76 -18.84 25.21
C GLU A 199 -28.31 -18.10 26.46
N ILE A 200 -27.47 -17.07 26.33
CA ILE A 200 -27.11 -16.18 27.44
C ILE A 200 -28.37 -15.53 28.02
N HIS A 201 -29.27 -15.02 27.18
CA HIS A 201 -30.52 -14.44 27.63
C HIS A 201 -31.43 -15.47 28.33
N LYS A 202 -31.57 -16.66 27.75
CA LYS A 202 -32.35 -17.77 28.35
C LYS A 202 -31.75 -18.21 29.69
N GLU A 203 -30.43 -18.23 29.82
CA GLU A 203 -29.75 -18.60 31.06
C GLU A 203 -29.89 -17.52 32.14
N ILE A 204 -29.79 -16.24 31.78
CA ILE A 204 -30.08 -15.12 32.69
C ILE A 204 -31.54 -15.18 33.15
N GLU A 205 -32.47 -15.37 32.22
CA GLU A 205 -33.90 -15.49 32.52
C GLU A 205 -34.19 -16.72 33.38
N ARG A 206 -33.50 -17.84 33.14
CA ARG A 206 -33.55 -19.05 33.97
C ARG A 206 -33.04 -18.74 35.38
N VAL A 207 -31.92 -18.04 35.55
CA VAL A 207 -31.41 -17.70 36.89
C VAL A 207 -32.37 -16.75 37.62
N ILE A 208 -32.93 -15.76 36.93
CA ILE A 208 -33.94 -14.85 37.50
C ILE A 208 -35.22 -15.61 37.90
N SER A 209 -35.64 -16.59 37.08
CA SER A 209 -36.94 -17.28 37.24
C SER A 209 -36.89 -18.59 38.03
N SER A 210 -35.74 -19.26 38.04
CA SER A 210 -35.54 -20.61 38.60
C SER A 210 -34.73 -20.60 39.88
N SER A 211 -34.01 -19.51 40.20
CA SER A 211 -33.39 -19.39 41.50
C SER A 211 -34.49 -19.28 42.56
N LYS A 212 -34.42 -20.15 43.55
CA LYS A 212 -35.32 -20.17 44.70
C LYS A 212 -35.02 -18.95 45.58
N GLY A 213 -35.40 -17.76 45.12
CA GLY A 213 -35.49 -16.58 45.96
C GLY A 213 -34.61 -15.38 45.58
N ILE A 214 -33.91 -15.30 44.44
CA ILE A 214 -33.16 -14.07 44.10
C ILE A 214 -34.13 -12.88 43.96
N SER A 215 -35.23 -13.05 43.24
CA SER A 215 -36.27 -12.01 43.13
C SER A 215 -36.86 -11.66 44.51
N THR A 216 -37.04 -12.65 45.39
CA THR A 216 -37.54 -12.45 46.76
C THR A 216 -36.53 -11.71 47.64
N LYS A 217 -35.24 -12.10 47.60
CA LYS A 217 -34.14 -11.46 48.34
C LYS A 217 -33.88 -10.03 47.89
N ILE A 218 -34.11 -9.73 46.60
CA ILE A 218 -34.08 -8.37 46.09
C ILE A 218 -35.23 -7.53 46.70
N GLU A 219 -36.43 -8.09 46.84
CA GLU A 219 -37.52 -7.41 47.53
C GLU A 219 -37.27 -7.26 49.04
N GLU A 220 -36.70 -8.29 49.69
CA GLU A 220 -36.27 -8.22 51.10
C GLU A 220 -35.19 -7.14 51.33
N LEU A 221 -34.22 -7.03 50.41
CA LEU A 221 -33.20 -5.97 50.43
C LEU A 221 -33.82 -4.59 50.27
N LYS A 222 -34.78 -4.43 49.34
CA LYS A 222 -35.50 -3.15 49.15
C LYS A 222 -36.27 -2.75 50.41
N GLU A 223 -36.91 -3.71 51.08
CA GLU A 223 -37.64 -3.46 52.32
C GLU A 223 -36.71 -3.12 53.48
N ALA A 224 -35.59 -3.84 53.64
CA ALA A 224 -34.56 -3.54 54.63
C ALA A 224 -33.98 -2.12 54.45
N ILE A 225 -33.80 -1.65 53.21
CA ILE A 225 -33.39 -0.27 52.93
C ILE A 225 -34.48 0.73 53.35
N ARG A 226 -35.75 0.43 53.09
CA ARG A 226 -36.89 1.29 53.49
C ARG A 226 -37.06 1.38 54.99
N GLU A 227 -36.84 0.29 55.71
CA GLU A 227 -36.91 0.21 57.17
C GLU A 227 -35.69 0.84 57.88
N GLY A 228 -34.69 1.30 57.13
CA GLY A 228 -33.51 1.98 57.68
C GLY A 228 -32.49 1.02 58.30
N SER A 229 -32.34 -0.18 57.74
CA SER A 229 -31.35 -1.16 58.18
C SER A 229 -29.91 -0.62 58.05
N SER A 230 -28.98 -1.15 58.84
CA SER A 230 -27.60 -0.65 58.85
C SER A 230 -26.89 -0.90 57.51
N PRO A 231 -25.96 -0.02 57.09
CA PRO A 231 -25.18 -0.21 55.86
C PRO A 231 -24.47 -1.56 55.79
N GLU A 232 -23.95 -2.05 56.92
CA GLU A 232 -23.28 -3.36 57.02
C GLU A 232 -24.22 -4.55 56.73
N ASN A 233 -25.49 -4.45 57.14
CA ASN A 233 -26.49 -5.48 56.84
C ASN A 233 -26.91 -5.44 55.36
N VAL A 234 -27.03 -4.24 54.78
CA VAL A 234 -27.34 -4.05 53.35
C VAL A 234 -26.22 -4.63 52.48
N GLU A 235 -24.96 -4.34 52.80
CA GLU A 235 -23.79 -4.90 52.10
C GLU A 235 -23.74 -6.42 52.18
N LYS A 236 -24.06 -7.00 53.34
CA LYS A 236 -24.11 -8.45 53.52
C LYS A 236 -25.19 -9.11 52.64
N MET A 237 -26.39 -8.54 52.61
CA MET A 237 -27.48 -9.02 51.75
C MET A 237 -27.15 -8.87 50.26
N GLU A 238 -26.48 -7.78 49.87
CA GLU A 238 -26.01 -7.58 48.50
C GLU A 238 -24.96 -8.63 48.09
N ALA A 239 -24.00 -8.93 48.98
CA ALA A 239 -23.00 -9.96 48.76
C ALA A 239 -23.62 -11.35 48.60
N GLU A 240 -24.61 -11.69 49.44
CA GLU A 240 -25.32 -12.96 49.36
C GLU A 240 -26.08 -13.12 48.04
N ILE A 241 -26.75 -12.06 47.58
CA ILE A 241 -27.43 -12.06 46.27
C ILE A 241 -26.43 -12.26 45.14
N LYS A 242 -25.26 -11.59 45.17
CA LYS A 242 -24.20 -11.75 44.17
C LYS A 242 -23.66 -13.18 44.14
N GLU A 243 -23.38 -13.77 45.29
CA GLU A 243 -22.87 -15.13 45.39
C GLU A 243 -23.87 -16.15 44.85
N GLU A 244 -25.16 -15.99 45.14
CA GLU A 244 -26.22 -16.86 44.64
C GLU A 244 -26.42 -16.74 43.13
N ILE A 245 -26.32 -15.52 42.57
CA ILE A 245 -26.32 -15.31 41.12
C ILE A 245 -25.15 -16.05 40.46
N VAL A 246 -23.94 -15.90 41.01
CA VAL A 246 -22.73 -16.55 40.46
C VAL A 246 -22.83 -18.08 40.55
N ALA A 247 -23.33 -18.61 41.66
CA ALA A 247 -23.48 -20.06 41.85
C ALA A 247 -24.58 -20.67 40.95
N ALA A 248 -25.60 -19.90 40.58
CA ALA A 248 -26.71 -20.37 39.75
C ALA A 248 -26.44 -20.26 38.24
N LEU A 249 -25.54 -19.36 37.82
CA LEU A 249 -25.16 -19.16 36.43
C LEU A 249 -24.21 -20.27 35.97
N ASN A 250 -24.48 -20.87 34.81
CA ASN A 250 -23.53 -21.72 34.11
C ASN A 250 -22.45 -20.89 33.40
N SER A 251 -21.72 -20.06 34.16
CA SER A 251 -20.78 -19.07 33.61
C SER A 251 -19.63 -19.69 32.83
N GLU A 252 -19.18 -20.88 33.21
CA GLU A 252 -18.06 -21.56 32.55
C GLU A 252 -18.44 -22.05 31.14
N GLU A 253 -19.63 -22.63 30.98
CA GLU A 253 -20.13 -23.13 29.69
C GLU A 253 -20.42 -21.98 28.72
N LEU A 254 -21.07 -20.92 29.21
CA LEU A 254 -21.32 -19.71 28.40
C LEU A 254 -20.02 -19.02 27.99
N LYS A 255 -19.04 -18.98 28.89
CA LYS A 255 -17.72 -18.38 28.62
C LYS A 255 -16.95 -19.18 27.59
N GLU A 256 -16.88 -20.50 27.72
CA GLU A 256 -16.23 -21.38 26.72
C GLU A 256 -16.83 -21.18 25.33
N LYS A 257 -18.16 -21.04 25.25
CA LYS A 257 -18.87 -20.79 23.99
C LYS A 257 -18.57 -19.42 23.38
N VAL A 258 -18.49 -18.37 24.19
CA VAL A 258 -18.09 -17.03 23.73
C VAL A 258 -16.63 -17.00 23.29
N GLU A 259 -15.72 -17.63 24.04
CA GLU A 259 -14.30 -17.72 23.69
C GLU A 259 -14.09 -18.51 22.38
N SER A 260 -14.83 -19.61 22.19
CA SER A 260 -14.83 -20.38 20.95
C SER A 260 -15.30 -19.52 19.75
N LEU A 261 -16.39 -18.76 19.90
CA LEU A 261 -16.86 -17.86 18.85
C LEU A 261 -15.89 -16.72 18.57
N GLN A 262 -15.24 -16.19 19.60
CA GLN A 262 -14.21 -15.17 19.45
C GLN A 262 -12.99 -15.70 18.68
N ALA A 263 -12.58 -16.95 18.93
CA ALA A 263 -11.51 -17.61 18.18
C ALA A 263 -11.91 -17.87 16.72
N GLU A 264 -13.13 -18.36 16.47
CA GLU A 264 -13.65 -18.56 15.10
C GLU A 264 -13.74 -17.23 14.33
N LEU A 265 -14.21 -16.15 14.98
CA LEU A 265 -14.28 -14.82 14.39
C LEU A 265 -12.89 -14.26 14.08
N SER A 266 -11.91 -14.48 14.96
CA SER A 266 -10.53 -14.05 14.76
C SER A 266 -9.88 -14.79 13.58
N SER A 267 -10.10 -16.10 13.47
CA SER A 267 -9.62 -16.91 12.34
C SER A 267 -10.26 -16.50 11.01
N PHE A 268 -11.55 -16.17 11.01
CA PHE A 268 -12.24 -15.64 9.82
C PHE A 268 -11.65 -14.29 9.37
N MET A 269 -11.32 -13.41 10.31
CA MET A 269 -10.68 -12.13 9.98
C MET A 269 -9.26 -12.31 9.42
N GLU A 270 -8.50 -13.28 9.93
CA GLU A 270 -7.14 -13.57 9.47
C GLU A 270 -7.12 -14.14 8.04
N THR A 271 -8.04 -15.04 7.71
CA THR A 271 -8.17 -15.64 6.36
C THR A 271 -8.61 -14.63 5.30
N THR A 272 -9.50 -13.69 5.65
CA THR A 272 -9.94 -12.62 4.72
C THR A 272 -8.80 -11.67 4.36
N ILE A 273 -7.83 -11.45 5.27
CA ILE A 273 -6.65 -10.60 5.04
C ILE A 273 -5.66 -11.26 4.06
N GLU A 274 -5.58 -12.59 4.02
CA GLU A 274 -4.70 -13.30 3.07
C GLU A 274 -5.25 -13.30 1.63
N GLU A 275 -6.57 -13.35 1.44
CA GLU A 275 -7.18 -13.31 0.11
C GLU A 275 -7.07 -11.93 -0.57
N ASP A 276 -7.23 -10.84 0.19
CA ASP A 276 -7.08 -9.47 -0.34
C ASP A 276 -5.62 -9.09 -0.67
N ASN A 277 -4.64 -9.83 -0.13
CA ASN A 277 -3.22 -9.66 -0.46
C ASN A 277 -2.76 -10.47 -1.70
N LYS A 278 -3.65 -11.25 -2.31
CA LYS A 278 -3.33 -11.98 -3.53
C LYS A 278 -3.45 -11.05 -4.74
N VAL A 279 -2.34 -10.44 -5.10
CA VAL A 279 -2.19 -9.65 -6.34
C VAL A 279 -2.77 -10.45 -7.52
N PRO A 280 -3.74 -9.92 -8.28
CA PRO A 280 -4.26 -10.63 -9.45
C PRO A 280 -3.13 -10.75 -10.46
N ALA A 281 -2.86 -11.99 -10.88
CA ALA A 281 -1.91 -12.26 -11.95
C ALA A 281 -2.25 -11.38 -13.17
N GLU A 282 -1.29 -10.60 -13.64
CA GLU A 282 -1.37 -9.85 -14.89
C GLU A 282 -1.81 -10.79 -16.02
N ASN A 283 -3.06 -10.67 -16.44
CA ASN A 283 -3.51 -11.15 -17.73
C ASN A 283 -2.87 -10.25 -18.80
N GLY A 284 -1.64 -10.58 -19.17
CA GLY A 284 -0.95 -10.01 -20.32
C GLY A 284 -1.62 -10.49 -21.61
N ARG A 285 -2.39 -9.59 -22.23
CA ARG A 285 -2.74 -9.64 -23.65
C ARG A 285 -2.00 -8.49 -24.34
N TRP A 286 -1.37 -8.85 -25.47
CA TRP A 286 -0.57 -8.08 -26.43
C TRP A 286 0.93 -7.98 -26.14
#